data_AF-A0A1E5UT78-F1
#
_entry.id   AF-A0A1E5UT78-F1
#
_cell.length_a   1.000
_cell.length_b   1.000
_cell.length_c   1.000
_cell.angle_alpha   90.00
_cell.angle_beta   90.00
_cell.angle_gamma   90.00
#
_symmetry.space_group_name_H-M   'P 1'
#
loop_
_entity.id
_entity.type
_entity.pdbx_description
1 polymer ?
#
loop_
_entity_poly.entity_id
_entity_poly.type
_entity_poly.pdbx_seq_one_letter_code
_entity_poly.pdbx_strand_id
1 'polypeptide(L)'
;MAGRRVYQRYCKEIKALSLTIMELLELSLCVERGYYRDFFEDSRSIMRCNYYPPCPEPERTLGMGPHRDPTALTILLQDDVGGLEVLVDGD
;
A
#
# COMPACT_ATOMS: atom_id res chain seq x y z
N MET A 1 12.58 2.95 21.94
CA MET A 1 12.86 4.28 21.32
C MET A 1 13.17 4.20 19.83
N ALA A 2 13.95 3.21 19.34
CA ALA A 2 14.35 3.11 17.93
C ALA A 2 13.18 2.80 16.96
N GLY A 3 12.31 1.83 17.29
CA GLY A 3 11.20 1.42 16.41
C GLY A 3 10.25 2.56 16.02
N ARG A 4 9.94 3.47 16.96
CA ARG A 4 9.10 4.65 16.69
C ARG A 4 9.72 5.59 15.65
N ARG A 5 11.04 5.80 15.72
CA ARG A 5 11.76 6.69 14.78
C ARG A 5 11.78 6.09 13.38
N VAL A 6 12.02 4.78 13.27
CA VAL A 6 11.99 4.07 11.98
C VAL A 6 10.59 4.15 11.37
N TYR A 7 9.55 3.85 12.16
CA TYR A 7 8.14 3.97 11.73
C TYR A 7 7.82 5.37 11.19
N GLN A 8 8.13 6.42 11.97
CA GLN A 8 7.84 7.80 11.57
C GLN A 8 8.57 8.21 10.29
N ARG A 9 9.84 7.82 10.16
CA ARG A 9 10.62 8.08 8.95
C ARG A 9 10.02 7.35 7.77
N TYR A 10 9.71 6.06 7.91
CA TYR A 10 9.09 5.27 6.85
C TYR A 10 7.77 5.89 6.38
N CYS A 11 6.85 6.23 7.29
CA CYS A 11 5.59 6.88 6.93
C CYS A 11 5.81 8.21 6.20
N LYS A 12 6.81 9.00 6.58
CA LYS A 12 7.14 10.27 5.90
C LYS A 12 7.60 10.02 4.46
N GLU A 13 8.54 9.10 4.26
CA GLU A 13 9.07 8.81 2.92
C GLU A 13 8.00 8.18 2.02
N ILE A 14 7.17 7.26 2.55
CA ILE A 14 6.09 6.64 1.79
C ILE A 14 4.98 7.65 1.44
N LYS A 15 4.68 8.62 2.31
CA LYS A 15 3.75 9.72 1.96
C LYS A 15 4.29 10.57 0.79
N ALA A 16 5.58 10.88 0.79
CA ALA A 16 6.19 11.63 -0.31
C ALA A 16 6.16 10.83 -1.63
N LEU A 17 6.46 9.52 -1.54
CA LEU A 17 6.37 8.61 -2.68
C LEU A 17 4.92 8.50 -3.20
N SER A 18 3.93 8.38 -2.32
CA SER A 18 2.54 8.27 -2.72
C SER A 18 2.05 9.51 -3.47
N LEU A 19 2.41 10.71 -3.02
CA LEU A 19 2.08 11.96 -3.73
C LEU A 19 2.75 12.03 -5.11
N THR A 20 3.97 11.52 -5.23
CA THR A 20 4.68 11.44 -6.51
C THR A 20 3.97 10.47 -7.46
N ILE A 21 3.52 9.31 -6.98
CA ILE A 21 2.75 8.35 -7.78
C ILE A 21 1.41 8.97 -8.23
N MET A 22 0.71 9.68 -7.34
CA MET A 22 -0.52 10.38 -7.68
C MET A 22 -0.30 11.45 -8.78
N GLU A 23 0.79 12.21 -8.72
CA GLU A 23 1.18 13.18 -9.76
C GLU A 23 1.49 12.48 -11.10
N LEU A 24 2.06 11.27 -11.09
CA LEU A 24 2.26 10.50 -12.32
C LEU A 24 0.95 9.94 -12.90
N LEU A 25 0.00 9.56 -12.03
CA LEU A 25 -1.31 9.05 -12.44
C LEU A 25 -2.20 10.14 -13.05
N GLU A 26 -2.20 11.36 -12.52
CA GLU A 26 -2.94 12.47 -13.15
C GLU A 26 -2.41 12.74 -14.56
N LEU A 27 -1.08 12.73 -14.76
CA LEU A 27 -0.47 12.95 -16.07
C LEU A 27 -0.85 11.85 -17.07
N SER A 28 -0.87 10.59 -16.65
CA SER A 28 -1.25 9.47 -17.54
C SER A 28 -2.73 9.47 -17.89
N LEU A 29 -3.58 10.06 -17.03
CA LEU A 29 -5.02 10.22 -17.24
C LEU A 29 -5.38 11.56 -17.90
N CYS A 30 -4.40 12.34 -18.34
CA CYS A 30 -4.59 13.67 -18.94
C CYS A 30 -5.39 14.64 -18.04
N VAL A 31 -5.23 14.51 -16.72
CA VAL A 31 -5.77 15.42 -15.71
C VAL A 31 -4.80 16.61 -15.55
N GLU A 32 -5.33 17.76 -15.16
CA GLU A 32 -4.51 18.95 -14.88
C GLU A 32 -3.42 18.64 -13.85
N ARG A 33 -2.20 19.08 -14.15
CA ARG A 33 -1.05 18.88 -13.27
C ARG A 33 -1.27 19.57 -11.92
N GLY A 34 -1.01 18.86 -10.84
CA GLY A 34 -1.20 19.28 -9.45
C GLY A 34 -2.53 18.80 -8.86
N TYR A 35 -3.51 18.40 -9.67
CA TYR A 35 -4.86 18.12 -9.20
C TYR A 35 -4.92 16.99 -8.14
N TYR A 36 -4.38 15.80 -8.43
CA TYR A 36 -4.35 14.71 -7.46
C TYR A 36 -3.34 14.95 -6.35
N ARG A 37 -2.19 15.56 -6.64
CA ARG A 37 -1.22 15.92 -5.60
C ARG A 37 -1.87 16.79 -4.52
N ASP A 38 -2.57 17.84 -4.93
CA ASP A 38 -3.23 18.79 -4.02
C ASP A 38 -4.42 18.12 -3.31
N PHE A 39 -5.21 17.33 -4.05
CA PHE A 39 -6.32 16.58 -3.47
C PHE A 39 -5.88 15.61 -2.35
N PHE A 40 -4.71 14.98 -2.48
CA PHE A 40 -4.19 14.01 -1.52
C PHE A 40 -3.17 14.59 -0.52
N GLU A 41 -2.83 15.89 -0.58
CA GLU A 41 -1.77 16.49 0.25
C GLU A 41 -2.04 16.30 1.76
N ASP A 42 -3.28 16.57 2.18
CA ASP A 42 -3.74 16.44 3.57
C ASP A 42 -4.33 15.06 3.90
N SER A 43 -4.16 14.09 3.01
CA SER A 43 -4.68 12.73 3.22
C SER A 43 -4.07 12.06 4.46
N ARG A 44 -4.89 11.20 5.10
CA ARG A 44 -4.45 10.34 6.19
C ARG A 44 -4.05 8.99 5.62
N SER A 45 -2.79 8.62 5.80
CA SER A 45 -2.29 7.28 5.48
C SER A 45 -2.35 6.37 6.71
N ILE A 46 -2.60 5.08 6.48
CA ILE A 46 -2.53 4.04 7.50
C ILE A 46 -1.41 3.09 7.11
N MET A 47 -0.57 2.72 8.09
CA MET A 47 0.44 1.69 7.92
C MET A 47 -0.01 0.42 8.66
N ARG A 48 0.00 -0.71 7.97
CA ARG A 48 -0.28 -2.03 8.55
C ARG A 48 0.98 -2.89 8.49
N CYS A 49 1.39 -3.40 9.63
CA CYS A 49 2.44 -4.42 9.73
C CYS A 49 1.78 -5.77 9.92
N ASN A 50 1.78 -6.59 8.87
CA ASN A 50 1.22 -7.94 8.93
C ASN A 50 2.33 -8.94 9.25
N TYR A 51 2.05 -9.90 10.14
CA TYR A 51 2.91 -11.05 10.41
C TYR A 51 2.08 -12.31 10.21
N TYR A 52 2.46 -13.12 9.23
CA TYR A 52 1.82 -14.39 8.91
C TYR A 52 2.73 -15.54 9.39
N PRO A 53 2.34 -16.28 10.44
CA PRO A 53 3.15 -17.39 10.93
C PRO A 53 3.13 -18.58 9.95
N PRO A 54 4.13 -19.49 10.00
CA PRO A 54 4.10 -20.74 9.26
C PRO A 54 2.79 -21.52 9.52
N CYS A 55 2.14 -21.97 8.45
CA CYS A 55 0.86 -22.68 8.53
C CYS A 55 1.07 -24.18 8.27
N PRO A 56 0.60 -25.09 9.16
CA PRO A 56 0.68 -26.54 8.92
C PRO A 56 -0.17 -27.03 7.74
N GLU A 57 -1.27 -26.35 7.45
CA GLU A 57 -2.22 -26.69 6.38
C GLU A 57 -2.46 -25.47 5.47
N PRO A 58 -1.44 -25.03 4.70
CA PRO A 58 -1.51 -23.81 3.89
C PRO A 58 -2.58 -23.88 2.80
N GLU A 59 -2.82 -25.07 2.23
CA GLU A 59 -3.85 -25.30 1.21
C GLU A 59 -5.30 -25.17 1.73
N ARG A 60 -5.48 -25.10 3.06
CA ARG A 60 -6.80 -25.05 3.72
C ARG A 60 -7.01 -23.77 4.52
N THR A 61 -6.03 -22.87 4.53
CA THR A 61 -6.03 -21.68 5.40
C THR A 61 -5.70 -20.44 4.59
N LEU A 62 -6.40 -19.33 4.85
CA LEU A 62 -6.08 -18.04 4.26
C LEU A 62 -5.36 -17.18 5.32
N GLY A 63 -4.22 -16.59 4.93
CA GLY A 63 -3.55 -15.59 5.77
C GLY A 63 -4.41 -14.32 5.90
N MET A 64 -4.92 -13.83 4.77
CA MET A 64 -5.89 -12.74 4.69
C MET A 64 -6.89 -13.09 3.59
N GLY A 65 -8.19 -12.97 3.88
CA GLY A 65 -9.23 -13.28 2.90
C GLY A 65 -9.22 -12.32 1.69
N PRO A 66 -9.78 -12.72 0.53
CA PRO A 66 -9.92 -11.84 -0.63
C PRO A 66 -10.67 -10.57 -0.26
N HIS A 67 -10.10 -9.42 -0.61
CA HIS A 67 -10.70 -8.11 -0.36
C HIS A 67 -10.12 -7.06 -1.30
N ARG A 68 -10.73 -5.86 -1.27
CA ARG A 68 -10.17 -4.65 -1.86
C ARG A 68 -9.94 -3.65 -0.74
N ASP A 69 -8.81 -2.98 -0.77
CA ASP A 69 -8.54 -1.90 0.18
C ASP A 69 -9.54 -0.74 -0.05
N PRO A 70 -10.07 -0.11 1.01
CA PRO A 70 -10.95 1.05 0.90
C PRO A 70 -10.19 2.37 0.63
N THR A 71 -8.90 2.29 0.31
CA THR A 71 -8.00 3.44 0.11
C THR A 71 -7.68 3.65 -1.36
N ALA A 72 -7.32 4.89 -1.74
CA ALA A 72 -7.01 5.23 -3.12
C ALA A 72 -5.71 4.58 -3.65
N LEU A 73 -4.70 4.40 -2.80
CA LEU A 73 -3.41 3.81 -3.17
C LEU A 73 -2.83 3.03 -1.99
N THR A 74 -2.42 1.79 -2.24
CA THR A 74 -1.68 0.94 -1.31
C THR A 74 -0.27 0.72 -1.84
N ILE A 75 0.74 0.98 -1.02
CA ILE A 75 2.16 0.69 -1.31
C ILE A 75 2.59 -0.44 -0.37
N LEU A 76 2.91 -1.60 -0.95
CA LEU A 76 3.29 -2.79 -0.18
C LEU A 76 4.80 -3.03 -0.25
N LEU A 77 5.40 -3.28 0.93
CA LEU A 77 6.73 -3.84 1.06
C LEU A 77 6.57 -5.28 1.59
N GLN A 78 7.09 -6.26 0.85
CA GLN A 78 7.09 -7.67 1.22
C GLN A 78 8.53 -8.16 1.43
N ASP A 79 8.68 -9.21 2.23
CA ASP A 79 9.95 -9.95 2.36
C ASP A 79 10.08 -11.00 1.24
N ASP A 80 11.11 -11.83 1.34
CA ASP A 80 11.42 -12.85 0.33
C ASP A 80 10.55 -14.12 0.44
N VAL A 81 9.64 -14.20 1.42
CA VAL A 81 8.74 -15.38 1.57
C VAL A 81 7.57 -15.30 0.58
N GLY A 82 7.08 -14.11 0.28
CA GLY A 82 5.95 -13.89 -0.64
C GLY A 82 4.59 -14.29 -0.04
N GLY A 83 3.60 -14.54 -0.91
CA GLY A 83 2.23 -14.94 -0.54
C GLY A 83 1.14 -13.91 -0.83
N LEU A 84 1.48 -12.74 -1.39
CA LEU A 84 0.47 -11.85 -1.96
C LEU A 84 -0.07 -12.46 -3.26
N GLU A 85 -1.39 -12.57 -3.34
CA GLU A 85 -2.12 -12.91 -4.55
C GLU A 85 -3.04 -11.75 -4.93
N VAL A 86 -3.14 -11.46 -6.23
CA VAL A 86 -4.00 -10.41 -6.77
C VAL A 86 -4.85 -11.01 -7.88
N LEU A 87 -6.17 -10.82 -7.78
CA LEU A 87 -7.10 -11.17 -8.84
C LEU A 87 -7.00 -10.14 -9.97
N VAL A 88 -6.60 -10.59 -11.15
CA VAL A 88 -6.54 -9.82 -12.39
C VAL A 88 -7.64 -10.32 -13.32
N ASP A 89 -8.30 -9.43 -14.06
CA ASP A 89 -9.34 -9.72 -15.07
C ASP A 89 -10.65 -10.39 -14.59
N GLY A 90 -10.74 -10.82 -13.33
CA GLY A 90 -12.02 -10.99 -12.63
C GLY A 90 -12.90 -12.16 -13.04
N ASP A 91 -12.34 -13.35 -13.28
CA ASP A 91 -13.11 -14.59 -13.21
C ASP A 91 -13.41 -15.01 -11.75
#